data_AF-A0AAV3FKP2-F1
#
_entry.id   AF-A0AAV3FKP2-F1
#
_cell.length_a   1.000
_cell.length_b   1.000
_cell.length_c   1.000
_cell.angle_alpha   90.00
_cell.angle_beta   90.00
_cell.angle_gamma   90.00
#
_symmetry.space_group_name_H-M   'P 1'
#
loop_
_entity.id
_entity.type
_entity.pdbx_description
1 polymer ?
#
loop_
_entity_poly.entity_id
_entity_poly.type
_entity_poly.pdbx_seq_one_letter_code
_entity_poly.pdbx_strand_id
1 'polypeptide(L)' 'MTRSHRNEDRGGEHRWTFNGVEYPTRKLMCEARRAEYVRLLDEEGMNFTQAAHAV' A
#
# COMPACT_ATOMS: atom_id res chain seq x y z
N MET A 1 -1.45 30.97 4.58
CA MET A 1 -0.84 29.88 3.80
C MET A 1 -1.10 28.57 4.53
N THR A 2 -2.15 27.84 4.14
CA THR A 2 -2.50 26.55 4.74
C THR A 2 -1.48 25.52 4.29
N ARG A 3 -0.46 25.30 5.13
CA ARG A 3 0.49 24.21 4.98
C ARG A 3 -0.28 22.91 5.20
N SER A 4 -0.86 22.38 4.12
CA SER A 4 -1.54 21.09 4.10
C SER A 4 -0.68 20.09 4.84
N HIS A 5 -1.29 19.53 5.88
CA HIS A 5 -0.73 18.57 6.82
C HIS A 5 -0.26 17.34 6.01
N ARG A 6 0.99 17.38 5.52
CA ARG A 6 1.64 16.20 4.97
C ARG A 6 1.87 15.30 6.17
N ASN A 7 0.99 14.33 6.34
CA ASN A 7 1.04 13.31 7.38
C ASN A 7 2.24 12.39 7.09
N GLU A 8 3.42 12.93 7.34
CA GLU A 8 4.65 12.21 7.59
C GLU A 8 4.70 12.02 9.11
N ASP A 9 4.98 10.81 9.58
CA ASP A 9 5.46 10.56 10.94
C ASP A 9 4.52 10.34 12.16
N ARG A 10 3.67 9.29 12.14
CA ARG A 10 3.28 8.59 13.40
C ARG A 10 3.14 7.08 13.18
N GLY A 11 3.92 6.16 13.74
CA GLY A 11 5.10 6.17 14.61
C GLY A 11 5.02 4.98 15.55
N GLY A 12 4.87 3.76 15.01
CA GLY A 12 4.82 2.50 15.75
C GLY A 12 5.63 1.44 15.00
N GLU A 13 6.21 0.49 15.74
CA GLU A 13 7.51 -0.18 15.50
C GLU A 13 7.66 -1.02 14.20
N HIS A 14 6.67 -1.03 13.30
CA HIS A 14 6.70 -1.70 11.99
C HIS A 14 5.89 -0.93 10.93
N ARG A 15 6.02 0.40 10.91
CA ARG A 15 5.02 1.32 10.33
C ARG A 15 4.63 1.08 8.86
N TRP A 16 5.54 0.55 8.04
CA TRP A 16 5.31 0.35 6.60
C TRP A 16 5.64 -1.08 6.20
N THR A 17 4.95 -2.04 6.82
CA THR A 17 5.09 -3.46 6.46
C THR A 17 3.92 -3.89 5.56
N PHE A 18 4.21 -4.56 4.46
CA PHE A 18 3.21 -5.18 3.59
C PHE A 18 3.63 -6.61 3.26
N ASN A 19 2.75 -7.57 3.50
CA ASN A 19 3.02 -9.00 3.31
C ASN A 19 4.31 -9.50 4.02
N GLY A 20 4.57 -9.00 5.24
CA GLY A 20 5.79 -9.33 5.99
C GLY A 20 7.07 -8.64 5.51
N VAL A 21 7.01 -7.84 4.44
CA VAL A 21 8.14 -7.04 3.95
C VAL A 21 8.08 -5.63 4.53
N GLU A 22 9.15 -5.20 5.19
CA GLU A 22 9.28 -3.83 5.69
C GLU A 22 9.80 -2.90 4.60
N TYR A 23 9.16 -1.73 4.46
CA TYR A 23 9.54 -0.71 3.48
C TYR A 23 10.08 0.54 4.18
N PRO A 24 11.15 1.16 3.63
CA PRO A 24 11.75 2.34 4.24
C PRO A 24 10.88 3.59 4.11
N THR A 25 9.90 3.59 3.20
CA THR A 25 8.91 4.67 3.07
C THR A 25 7.51 4.12 2.77
N ARG A 26 6.47 4.86 3.19
CA ARG A 26 5.08 4.57 2.84
C ARG A 26 4.85 4.50 1.32
N LYS A 27 5.54 5.36 0.55
CA LYS A 27 5.39 5.41 -0.90
C LYS A 27 5.73 4.06 -1.53
N LEU A 28 6.87 3.49 -1.15
CA LEU A 28 7.34 2.20 -1.65
C LEU A 28 6.41 1.05 -1.26
N MET A 29 5.89 1.06 -0.03
CA MET A 29 4.86 0.10 0.40
C MET A 29 3.59 0.23 -0.44
N CYS A 30 3.11 1.44 -0.71
CA CYS A 30 1.95 1.66 -1.57
C CYS A 30 2.21 1.24 -3.03
N GLU A 31 3.44 1.39 -3.53
CA GLU A 31 3.84 0.90 -4.86
C GLU A 31 3.79 -0.64 -4.92
N ALA A 32 4.34 -1.32 -3.90
CA ALA A 32 4.24 -2.78 -3.78
C ALA A 32 2.79 -3.26 -3.68
N ARG A 33 1.96 -2.59 -2.87
CA ARG A 33 0.52 -2.91 -2.75
C ARG A 33 -0.22 -2.73 -4.08
N ARG A 34 0.15 -1.72 -4.88
CA ARG A 34 -0.44 -1.50 -6.21
C ARG A 34 -0.01 -2.54 -7.22
N ALA A 35 1.26 -2.97 -7.21
CA ALA A 35 1.72 -4.04 -8.07
C ALA A 35 0.91 -5.33 -7.83
N GLU A 36 0.70 -5.68 -6.56
CA GLU A 36 -0.11 -6.86 -6.21
C GLU A 36 -1.58 -6.71 -6.59
N TYR A 37 -2.16 -5.52 -6.38
CA TYR A 37 -3.50 -5.22 -6.84
C TYR A 37 -3.66 -5.41 -8.35
N VAL A 38 -2.71 -4.92 -9.17
CA VAL A 38 -2.73 -5.09 -10.63
C VAL A 38 -2.54 -6.56 -11.01
N ARG A 39 -1.70 -7.29 -10.28
CA ARG A 39 -1.50 -8.73 -10.46
C ARG A 39 -2.81 -9.51 -10.32
N LEU A 40 -3.58 -9.21 -9.27
CA LEU A 40 -4.88 -9.85 -9.01
C LEU A 40 -5.93 -9.50 -10.08
N LEU A 41 -5.85 -8.30 -10.66
CA LEU A 41 -6.73 -7.90 -11.76
C LEU A 41 -6.38 -8.59 -13.07
N ASP A 42 -5.10 -8.61 -13.44
CA ASP A 42 -4.64 -9.06 -14.76
C ASP A 42 -4.46 -10.58 -14.83
N GLU A 43 -3.87 -11.20 -13.80
CA GLU A 43 -3.57 -12.63 -13.79
C GLU A 43 -4.74 -13.46 -13.23
N GLU A 44 -5.34 -13.02 -12.12
CA GLU A 44 -6.42 -13.78 -11.47
C GLU A 44 -7.81 -13.39 -11.98
N GLY A 45 -7.92 -12.31 -12.77
CA GLY A 45 -9.18 -11.84 -13.35
C GLY A 45 -10.17 -11.35 -12.30
N MET A 46 -9.70 -10.99 -11.10
CA MET A 46 -10.56 -10.50 -10.02
C MET A 46 -11.18 -9.16 -10.40
N ASN A 47 -12.40 -8.91 -9.92
CA ASN A 47 -12.95 -7.56 -10.01
C ASN A 47 -12.29 -6.62 -8.99
N PHE A 48 -12.42 -5.31 -9.20
CA PHE A 48 -11.78 -4.28 -8.36
C PHE A 48 -12.12 -4.40 -6.87
N THR A 49 -13.32 -4.87 -6.54
CA THR A 49 -13.75 -5.07 -5.15
C THR A 49 -13.05 -6.27 -4.55
N GLN A 50 -13.03 -7.41 -5.24
CA GLN A 50 -12.32 -8.62 -4.80
C GLN A 50 -10.82 -8.36 -4.61
N ALA A 51 -10.19 -7.74 -5.60
CA ALA A 51 -8.79 -7.35 -5.51
C ALA A 51 -8.55 -6.43 -4.30
N ALA A 52 -9.44 -5.46 -4.03
CA ALA A 52 -9.27 -4.53 -2.92
C ALA A 52 -9.38 -5.19 -1.54
N HIS A 53 -10.12 -6.30 -1.44
CA HIS A 53 -10.22 -7.09 -0.21
C HIS A 53 -9.04 -8.04 0.00
N ALA A 54 -8.30 -8.37 -1.06
CA ALA A 54 -7.17 -9.29 -1.02
C ALA A 54 -5.82 -8.60 -0.69
N VAL A 55 -5.76 -7.25 -0.71
CA VAL A 55 -4.55 -6.45 -0.45
C VAL A 55 -4.61 -5.56 0.79
#